data_AF-R0KDE5-F1
#
_entry.id   AF-R0KDE5-F1
#
_cell.length_a   1.000
_cell.length_b   1.000
_cell.length_c   1.000
_cell.angle_alpha   90.00
_cell.angle_beta   90.00
_cell.angle_gamma   90.00
#
_symmetry.space_group_name_H-M   'P 1'
#
loop_
_entity.id
_entity.type
_entity.pdbx_description
1 polymer ?
#
loop_
_entity_poly.entity_id
_entity_poly.type
_entity_poly.pdbx_seq_one_letter_code
_entity_poly.pdbx_strand_id
1 'polypeptide(L)'
;MAQENAKVPDHENTTTHKQEEQGTAESEPTTPGDKFTPYDIHTSPRIPSGLPPDLWTLIQCAPANFAPTHFLSVTRNLLENPNLTASHLARAELSYTSFTDATFNPCAKTPEDLASITKHLRPECRPRLLRDGGIEGFTLEYTVVRKLVPRNPKLDDALMQTCHLLVSNEDIKLTNGDKEEEEEEEVVVKAERYMVVYMPHVDPNNGHAHIPFYHPKVRALAILYTYFPAGTGIAAKNVASAGVLSVYYDLFPQQPLDNRLQRTALKLAEVIHKHARGRQAGYKKRVHHDQIIGQKRFQDTYAELKGKYAKALIEAWVEQTPPEKHVFEDLGIAAFLEELWIDMYGGAVTATREDNGEEMTEAYAHSKKAAAAHENFPGFVDIGCGNGLLVSILNARGWPGWGFDARHRKSWDTFPDAHAQKLREMLLVPAIIQPCSLTTAAATASTEISHTTTPHHNGIFPPKTFIISNHADELTPWTPLLAYLNASPFIAIPCCSHDLGGTRFRAPVHARHVIPDPATETARKKNKQPSAYASLCSWICHLAEETGYKVEKEHLRIPSTRNVAVVGRTRVGQGVRGQDEKGELEQRLSFLTKLVEKEMGGLSVEQVGAMWMKSGDGLLKPGKGGH
;
A
#
# COMPACT_ATOMS: atom_id res chain seq x y z
N MET A 1 2.92 -9.28 -34.12
CA MET A 1 2.44 -8.47 -35.27
C MET A 1 1.74 -7.24 -34.72
N ALA A 2 2.02 -6.09 -35.35
CA ALA A 2 1.71 -4.69 -35.01
C ALA A 2 0.65 -4.41 -33.91
N GLN A 3 1.06 -3.66 -32.87
CA GLN A 3 0.18 -2.92 -31.98
C GLN A 3 0.26 -1.42 -32.34
N GLU A 4 -0.83 -0.89 -32.89
CA GLU A 4 -1.09 0.55 -32.99
C GLU A 4 -1.63 1.06 -31.65
N ASN A 5 -0.99 2.11 -31.13
CA ASN A 5 -1.43 2.85 -29.94
C ASN A 5 -2.61 3.77 -30.30
N ALA A 6 -3.80 3.46 -29.78
CA ALA A 6 -4.92 4.38 -29.79
C ALA A 6 -4.79 5.40 -28.64
N LYS A 7 -4.60 6.68 -29.01
CA LYS A 7 -4.75 7.87 -28.17
C LYS A 7 -6.22 8.03 -27.74
N VAL A 8 -6.46 8.32 -26.47
CA VAL A 8 -7.73 8.85 -25.95
C VAL A 8 -7.55 10.37 -25.74
N PRO A 9 -8.53 11.22 -26.11
CA PRO A 9 -8.35 12.68 -26.15
C PRO A 9 -8.57 13.34 -24.79
N ASP A 10 -7.77 14.37 -24.52
CA ASP A 10 -7.92 15.28 -23.38
C ASP A 10 -9.13 16.19 -23.57
N HIS A 11 -9.98 16.26 -22.55
CA HIS A 11 -11.08 17.22 -22.46
C HIS A 11 -10.54 18.62 -22.15
N GLU A 12 -10.78 19.55 -23.08
CA GLU A 12 -10.58 20.99 -22.91
C GLU A 12 -11.45 21.52 -21.76
N ASN A 13 -10.81 22.21 -20.81
CA ASN A 13 -11.50 22.97 -19.77
C ASN A 13 -11.26 24.46 -20.06
N THR A 14 -12.29 25.11 -20.60
CA THR A 14 -12.33 26.52 -20.99
C THR A 14 -12.10 27.40 -19.76
N THR A 15 -10.94 28.06 -19.70
CA THR A 15 -10.62 29.02 -18.64
C THR A 15 -10.90 30.42 -19.15
N THR A 16 -11.86 31.10 -18.53
CA THR A 16 -12.20 32.51 -18.78
C THR A 16 -11.05 33.42 -18.33
N HIS A 17 -10.54 34.24 -19.24
CA HIS A 17 -9.55 35.28 -18.98
C HIS A 17 -10.09 36.34 -18.00
N LYS A 18 -9.51 36.39 -16.80
CA LYS A 18 -9.39 37.64 -16.04
C LYS A 18 -7.92 38.04 -16.06
N GLN A 19 -7.64 39.21 -16.63
CA GLN A 19 -6.36 39.89 -16.52
C GLN A 19 -6.17 40.29 -15.05
N GLU A 20 -5.20 39.67 -14.38
CA GLU A 20 -4.62 40.20 -13.14
C GLU A 20 -3.18 40.60 -13.44
N GLU A 21 -2.88 41.85 -13.05
CA GLU A 21 -1.64 42.56 -13.29
C GLU A 21 -0.41 41.83 -12.71
N GLN A 22 0.66 41.83 -13.49
CA GLN A 22 1.97 41.26 -13.13
C GLN A 22 2.57 42.01 -11.94
N GLY A 23 2.48 41.41 -10.74
CA GLY A 23 3.44 41.62 -9.67
C GLY A 23 4.58 40.62 -9.82
N THR A 24 5.75 41.07 -10.25
CA THR A 24 6.99 40.29 -10.24
C THR A 24 7.39 40.00 -8.80
N ALA A 25 7.00 38.82 -8.29
CA ALA A 25 7.60 38.24 -7.10
C ALA A 25 8.97 37.65 -7.51
N GLU A 26 10.05 38.31 -7.12
CA GLU A 26 11.41 37.76 -7.18
C GLU A 26 11.41 36.40 -6.45
N SER A 27 11.62 35.32 -7.20
CA SER A 27 11.87 34.01 -6.62
C SER A 27 13.25 34.04 -5.95
N GLU A 28 13.31 33.76 -4.64
CA GLU A 28 14.57 33.58 -3.92
C GLU A 28 15.51 32.64 -4.70
N PRO A 29 16.83 32.93 -4.75
CA PRO A 29 17.79 32.08 -5.45
C PRO A 29 17.80 30.68 -4.83
N THR A 30 17.40 29.67 -5.59
CA THR A 30 17.41 28.28 -5.13
C THR A 30 18.85 27.80 -4.96
N THR A 31 19.19 27.26 -3.79
CA THR A 31 20.54 26.74 -3.54
C THR A 31 20.81 25.54 -4.47
N PRO A 32 21.99 25.45 -5.13
CA PRO A 32 22.31 24.31 -6.00
C PRO A 32 22.12 22.97 -5.27
N GLY A 33 21.43 22.03 -5.93
CA GLY A 33 21.10 20.72 -5.34
C GLY A 33 19.82 20.68 -4.49
N ASP A 34 19.07 21.79 -4.36
CA ASP A 34 17.75 21.78 -3.73
C ASP A 34 16.69 21.13 -4.62
N LYS A 35 16.75 21.40 -5.93
CA LYS A 35 15.99 20.72 -6.97
C LYS A 35 16.90 19.72 -7.68
N PHE A 36 16.32 18.64 -8.20
CA PHE A 36 17.07 17.67 -8.98
C PHE A 36 17.34 18.25 -10.37
N THR A 37 18.60 18.58 -10.65
CA THR A 37 19.07 19.10 -11.94
C THR A 37 20.37 18.37 -12.31
N PRO A 38 20.30 17.30 -13.11
CA PRO A 38 21.48 16.52 -13.48
C PRO A 38 22.53 17.38 -14.20
N TYR A 39 23.82 17.09 -13.97
CA TYR A 39 24.90 17.64 -14.77
C TYR A 39 24.90 17.02 -16.18
N ASP A 40 25.41 17.75 -17.16
CA ASP A 40 25.92 17.12 -18.38
C ASP A 40 27.16 16.30 -17.99
N ILE A 41 27.22 15.05 -18.43
CA ILE A 41 28.26 14.10 -18.06
C ILE A 41 29.65 14.61 -18.51
N HIS A 42 29.72 15.27 -19.67
CA HIS A 42 30.99 15.78 -20.22
C HIS A 42 31.56 16.95 -19.43
N THR A 43 30.70 17.72 -18.76
CA THR A 43 31.08 18.89 -17.94
C THR A 43 30.91 18.63 -16.44
N SER A 44 30.58 17.39 -16.07
CA SER A 44 30.35 17.02 -14.68
C SER A 44 31.63 17.11 -13.85
N PRO A 45 31.55 17.41 -12.55
CA PRO A 45 32.72 17.45 -11.69
C PRO A 45 33.45 16.10 -11.69
N ARG A 46 34.75 16.12 -12.02
CA ARG A 46 35.60 14.93 -11.98
C ARG A 46 35.97 14.62 -10.53
N ILE A 47 35.10 13.88 -9.86
CA ILE A 47 35.31 13.38 -8.50
C ILE A 47 35.76 11.91 -8.60
N PRO A 48 36.95 11.53 -8.09
CA PRO A 48 37.45 10.16 -8.20
C PRO A 48 36.50 9.17 -7.51
N SER A 49 35.90 8.22 -8.20
CA SER A 49 34.87 7.34 -7.61
C SER A 49 35.42 6.22 -6.72
N GLY A 50 36.69 5.85 -6.87
CA GLY A 50 37.29 4.63 -6.33
C GLY A 50 36.93 3.36 -7.11
N LEU A 51 35.97 3.43 -8.04
CA LEU A 51 35.58 2.31 -8.89
C LEU A 51 36.57 2.17 -10.06
N PRO A 52 36.98 0.94 -10.43
CA PRO A 52 37.86 0.71 -11.58
C PRO A 52 37.25 1.26 -12.88
N PRO A 53 37.89 2.23 -13.56
CA PRO A 53 37.31 2.92 -14.72
C PRO A 53 37.10 1.99 -15.92
N ASP A 54 37.90 0.93 -16.03
CA ASP A 54 37.77 -0.08 -17.09
C ASP A 54 36.52 -0.97 -16.92
N LEU A 55 35.94 -0.99 -15.72
CA LEU A 55 34.77 -1.81 -15.40
C LEU A 55 33.50 -0.95 -15.22
N TRP A 56 33.63 0.25 -14.69
CA TRP A 56 32.50 1.07 -14.27
C TRP A 56 32.37 2.35 -15.10
N THR A 57 31.20 2.53 -15.72
CA THR A 57 30.87 3.73 -16.49
C THR A 57 29.98 4.66 -15.67
N LEU A 58 30.33 5.95 -15.58
CA LEU A 58 29.46 6.98 -15.01
C LEU A 58 28.26 7.22 -15.95
N ILE A 59 27.03 7.09 -15.43
CA ILE A 59 25.80 7.22 -16.21
C ILE A 59 25.03 8.48 -15.85
N GLN A 60 25.00 8.84 -14.57
CA GLN A 60 24.31 10.03 -14.11
C GLN A 60 25.08 10.69 -12.97
N CYS A 61 25.14 12.03 -12.99
CA CYS A 61 25.68 12.85 -11.92
C CYS A 61 24.72 14.02 -11.64
N ALA A 62 24.51 14.38 -10.38
CA ALA A 62 23.68 15.51 -9.99
C ALA A 62 24.15 16.15 -8.67
N PRO A 63 24.01 17.48 -8.52
CA PRO A 63 24.22 18.15 -7.24
C PRO A 63 23.16 17.71 -6.22
N ALA A 64 23.56 17.58 -4.97
CA ALA A 64 22.73 17.07 -3.89
C ALA A 64 22.95 17.89 -2.61
N ASN A 65 21.92 18.58 -2.17
CA ASN A 65 21.96 19.37 -0.94
C ASN A 65 21.15 18.70 0.18
N PHE A 66 21.68 17.64 0.78
CA PHE A 66 21.06 17.01 1.94
C PHE A 66 22.08 16.31 2.84
N ALA A 67 21.81 16.17 4.13
CA ALA A 67 22.72 15.45 5.03
C ALA A 67 22.81 13.95 4.68
N PRO A 68 23.96 13.29 4.91
CA PRO A 68 24.15 11.85 4.66
C PRO A 68 23.11 10.94 5.30
N THR A 69 22.62 11.29 6.49
CA THR A 69 21.59 10.53 7.22
C THR A 69 20.31 10.36 6.40
N HIS A 70 19.94 11.36 5.60
CA HIS A 70 18.76 11.27 4.72
C HIS A 70 19.01 10.36 3.52
N PHE A 71 20.20 10.40 2.91
CA PHE A 71 20.60 9.48 1.85
C PHE A 71 20.58 8.01 2.34
N LEU A 72 21.24 7.74 3.46
CA LEU A 72 21.30 6.42 4.08
C LEU A 72 19.91 5.90 4.44
N SER A 73 19.05 6.76 4.99
CA SER A 73 17.68 6.41 5.32
C SER A 73 16.85 6.06 4.07
N VAL A 74 17.06 6.77 2.95
CA VAL A 74 16.36 6.50 1.68
C VAL A 74 16.84 5.20 1.04
N THR A 75 18.16 5.01 0.94
CA THR A 75 18.73 3.78 0.35
C THR A 75 18.38 2.55 1.17
N ARG A 76 18.40 2.63 2.51
CA ARG A 76 17.89 1.55 3.38
C ARG A 76 16.44 1.21 3.10
N ASN A 77 15.58 2.22 2.94
CA ASN A 77 14.16 2.01 2.61
C ASN A 77 13.97 1.38 1.20
N LEU A 78 14.87 1.67 0.25
CA LEU A 78 14.85 1.06 -1.08
C LEU A 78 15.24 -0.41 -1.09
N LEU A 79 15.90 -0.93 -0.03
CA LEU A 79 16.21 -2.35 0.11
C LEU A 79 14.94 -3.20 0.17
N GLU A 80 13.98 -2.78 1.00
CA GLU A 80 12.69 -3.45 1.20
C GLU A 80 11.62 -3.01 0.20
N ASN A 81 11.69 -1.76 -0.29
CA ASN A 81 10.66 -1.15 -1.14
C ASN A 81 11.21 -0.78 -2.53
N PRO A 82 11.68 -1.76 -3.34
CA PRO A 82 12.22 -1.48 -4.67
C PRO A 82 11.14 -0.99 -5.66
N ASN A 83 9.86 -1.17 -5.32
CA ASN A 83 8.73 -0.67 -6.09
C ASN A 83 8.68 0.87 -6.18
N LEU A 84 9.44 1.58 -5.34
CA LEU A 84 9.58 3.04 -5.42
C LEU A 84 10.40 3.50 -6.62
N THR A 85 11.29 2.66 -7.13
CA THR A 85 12.14 2.94 -8.31
C THR A 85 11.77 2.10 -9.53
N ALA A 86 11.09 0.96 -9.34
CA ALA A 86 10.59 0.12 -10.43
C ALA A 86 9.14 -0.31 -10.21
N SER A 87 8.21 0.27 -10.96
CA SER A 87 6.76 0.03 -10.81
C SER A 87 6.33 -1.42 -11.04
N HIS A 88 7.11 -2.20 -11.81
CA HIS A 88 6.85 -3.60 -12.10
C HIS A 88 7.17 -4.54 -10.91
N LEU A 89 7.85 -4.04 -9.87
CA LEU A 89 8.12 -4.81 -8.65
C LEU A 89 6.99 -4.64 -7.63
N ALA A 90 6.67 -5.75 -6.96
CA ALA A 90 5.69 -5.81 -5.89
C ALA A 90 6.33 -5.51 -4.53
N ARG A 91 7.44 -6.18 -4.22
CA ARG A 91 8.21 -6.09 -2.97
C ARG A 91 9.62 -6.66 -3.13
N ALA A 92 10.43 -6.56 -2.08
CA ALA A 92 11.64 -7.37 -1.91
C ALA A 92 11.52 -8.24 -0.65
N GLU A 93 12.00 -9.48 -0.73
CA GLU A 93 12.14 -10.36 0.44
C GLU A 93 13.61 -10.43 0.84
N LEU A 94 13.92 -10.07 2.09
CA LEU A 94 15.30 -10.09 2.57
C LEU A 94 15.66 -11.52 2.98
N SER A 95 16.53 -12.16 2.21
CA SER A 95 17.04 -13.50 2.48
C SER A 95 18.18 -13.50 3.50
N TYR A 96 18.92 -12.40 3.59
CA TYR A 96 19.98 -12.19 4.57
C TYR A 96 20.17 -10.70 4.83
N THR A 97 20.45 -10.33 6.08
CA THR A 97 20.82 -8.97 6.46
C THR A 97 21.93 -9.00 7.51
N SER A 98 23.02 -8.27 7.28
CA SER A 98 24.11 -8.21 8.26
C SER A 98 23.81 -7.29 9.46
N PHE A 99 22.72 -6.51 9.43
CA PHE A 99 22.41 -5.49 10.45
C PHE A 99 22.39 -6.01 11.89
N THR A 100 22.02 -7.28 12.07
CA THR A 100 21.91 -7.94 13.38
C THR A 100 22.82 -9.16 13.48
N ASP A 101 23.71 -9.37 12.51
CA ASP A 101 24.62 -10.51 12.49
C ASP A 101 25.94 -10.13 13.16
N ALA A 102 26.14 -10.60 14.40
CA ALA A 102 27.36 -10.34 15.16
C ALA A 102 28.61 -11.01 14.54
N THR A 103 28.44 -11.93 13.59
CA THR A 103 29.53 -12.63 12.89
C THR A 103 29.88 -11.99 11.56
N PHE A 104 29.26 -10.86 11.21
CA PHE A 104 29.54 -10.14 9.98
C PHE A 104 31.00 -9.68 9.92
N ASN A 105 31.69 -10.05 8.85
CA ASN A 105 33.08 -9.72 8.60
C ASN A 105 33.20 -8.83 7.35
N PRO A 106 33.46 -7.52 7.51
CA PRO A 106 33.55 -6.60 6.38
C PRO A 106 34.80 -6.81 5.51
N CYS A 107 35.80 -7.56 6.00
CA CYS A 107 37.05 -7.85 5.31
C CYS A 107 37.07 -9.25 4.66
N ALA A 108 35.90 -9.88 4.50
CA ALA A 108 35.79 -11.22 3.96
C ALA A 108 36.27 -11.29 2.50
N LYS A 109 37.10 -12.31 2.21
CA LYS A 109 37.59 -12.59 0.84
C LYS A 109 36.76 -13.63 0.10
N THR A 110 35.97 -14.42 0.84
CA THR A 110 35.01 -15.38 0.30
C THR A 110 33.60 -15.08 0.82
N PRO A 111 32.55 -15.39 0.05
CA PRO A 111 31.17 -15.26 0.52
C PRO A 111 30.93 -15.94 1.88
N GLU A 112 31.50 -17.12 2.08
CA GLU A 112 31.35 -17.94 3.28
C GLU A 112 32.00 -17.31 4.52
N ASP A 113 33.00 -16.46 4.33
CA ASP A 113 33.67 -15.75 5.41
C ASP A 113 32.96 -14.45 5.80
N LEU A 114 31.96 -14.02 5.02
CA LEU A 114 31.22 -12.78 5.27
C LEU A 114 30.38 -12.84 6.54
N ALA A 115 29.84 -14.02 6.84
CA ALA A 115 29.09 -14.30 8.06
C ALA A 115 28.96 -15.81 8.27
N SER A 116 28.88 -16.24 9.52
CA SER A 116 28.77 -17.66 9.89
C SER A 116 27.54 -18.35 9.28
N ILE A 117 26.41 -17.62 9.22
CA ILE A 117 25.14 -18.14 8.68
C ILE A 117 25.19 -18.40 7.18
N THR A 118 26.11 -17.77 6.44
CA THR A 118 26.19 -17.86 4.97
C THR A 118 26.30 -19.30 4.46
N LYS A 119 26.98 -20.17 5.22
CA LYS A 119 27.16 -21.59 4.88
C LYS A 119 25.84 -22.37 4.92
N HIS A 120 24.88 -21.92 5.72
CA HIS A 120 23.55 -22.51 5.89
C HIS A 120 22.51 -21.89 4.96
N LEU A 121 22.83 -20.78 4.28
CA LEU A 121 21.96 -20.21 3.26
C LEU A 121 21.96 -21.10 2.01
N ARG A 122 20.78 -21.19 1.37
CA ARG A 122 20.65 -21.77 0.03
C ARG A 122 21.62 -21.06 -0.94
N PRO A 123 22.26 -21.77 -1.87
CA PRO A 123 23.29 -21.20 -2.74
C PRO A 123 22.89 -19.89 -3.43
N GLU A 124 21.64 -19.79 -3.91
CA GLU A 124 21.10 -18.60 -4.58
C GLU A 124 20.88 -17.40 -3.64
N CYS A 125 20.77 -17.66 -2.33
CA CYS A 125 20.61 -16.65 -1.27
C CYS A 125 21.95 -16.22 -0.66
N ARG A 126 23.07 -16.80 -1.07
CA ARG A 126 24.39 -16.42 -0.55
C ARG A 126 24.81 -15.04 -1.09
N PRO A 127 25.42 -14.19 -0.25
CA PRO A 127 25.90 -12.88 -0.67
C PRO A 127 27.01 -13.03 -1.72
N ARG A 128 27.04 -12.10 -2.67
CA ARG A 128 28.13 -11.98 -3.65
C ARG A 128 29.10 -10.89 -3.22
N LEU A 129 30.38 -11.18 -3.26
CA LEU A 129 31.41 -10.17 -3.00
C LEU A 129 31.68 -9.32 -4.26
N LEU A 130 32.18 -8.12 -4.04
CA LEU A 130 32.75 -7.30 -5.12
C LEU A 130 34.00 -7.99 -5.66
N ARG A 131 34.30 -7.77 -6.95
CA ARG A 131 35.54 -8.27 -7.55
C ARG A 131 36.74 -7.71 -6.79
N ASP A 132 37.81 -8.51 -6.71
CA ASP A 132 39.08 -8.14 -6.08
C ASP A 132 39.00 -7.82 -4.57
N GLY A 133 37.92 -8.24 -3.90
CA GLY A 133 37.81 -8.21 -2.44
C GLY A 133 37.42 -6.86 -1.83
N GLY A 134 37.03 -5.86 -2.63
CA GLY A 134 36.57 -4.56 -2.13
C GLY A 134 36.67 -3.44 -3.16
N ILE A 135 36.49 -2.20 -2.70
CA ILE A 135 36.77 -0.98 -3.46
C ILE A 135 37.83 -0.21 -2.68
N GLU A 136 38.88 0.22 -3.36
CA GLU A 136 39.99 0.94 -2.72
C GLU A 136 39.49 2.21 -2.01
N GLY A 137 39.96 2.43 -0.78
CA GLY A 137 39.56 3.56 0.07
C GLY A 137 38.18 3.43 0.70
N PHE A 138 37.47 2.30 0.52
CA PHE A 138 36.15 2.06 1.10
C PHE A 138 36.12 0.85 2.04
N THR A 139 35.38 0.98 3.13
CA THR A 139 35.07 -0.13 4.05
C THR A 139 33.63 -0.61 3.84
N LEU A 140 33.41 -1.92 3.89
CA LEU A 140 32.07 -2.49 3.81
C LEU A 140 31.32 -2.29 5.14
N GLU A 141 30.19 -1.60 5.10
CA GLU A 141 29.37 -1.30 6.29
C GLU A 141 28.28 -2.36 6.50
N TYR A 142 27.58 -2.75 5.43
CA TYR A 142 26.59 -3.82 5.51
C TYR A 142 26.40 -4.55 4.19
N THR A 143 25.87 -5.77 4.31
CA THR A 143 25.40 -6.59 3.20
C THR A 143 23.97 -7.05 3.44
N VAL A 144 23.16 -6.95 2.40
CA VAL A 144 21.81 -7.50 2.33
C VAL A 144 21.68 -8.35 1.07
N VAL A 145 21.10 -9.54 1.20
CA VAL A 145 20.65 -10.32 0.04
C VAL A 145 19.14 -10.29 -0.01
N ARG A 146 18.59 -9.90 -1.16
CA ARG A 146 17.16 -9.77 -1.36
C ARG A 146 16.68 -10.51 -2.61
N LYS A 147 15.44 -10.99 -2.56
CA LYS A 147 14.69 -11.49 -3.70
C LYS A 147 13.75 -10.39 -4.18
N LEU A 148 13.96 -9.90 -5.40
CA LEU A 148 13.04 -8.97 -6.05
C LEU A 148 11.84 -9.75 -6.58
N VAL A 149 10.64 -9.42 -6.08
CA VAL A 149 9.40 -10.10 -6.45
C VAL A 149 8.62 -9.24 -7.44
N PRO A 150 8.38 -9.71 -8.68
CA PRO A 150 7.61 -8.99 -9.68
C PRO A 150 6.13 -8.96 -9.33
N ARG A 151 5.42 -7.93 -9.83
CA ARG A 151 3.95 -7.85 -9.72
C ARG A 151 3.22 -8.90 -10.54
N ASN A 152 3.86 -9.39 -11.60
CA ASN A 152 3.32 -10.46 -12.43
C ASN A 152 4.36 -11.56 -12.63
N PRO A 153 4.38 -12.57 -11.73
CA PRO A 153 5.29 -13.70 -11.83
C PRO A 153 5.13 -14.56 -13.10
N LYS A 154 4.03 -14.40 -13.85
CA LYS A 154 3.84 -15.09 -15.14
C LYS A 154 4.56 -14.41 -16.30
N LEU A 155 4.95 -13.14 -16.15
CA LEU A 155 5.63 -12.35 -17.19
C LEU A 155 7.13 -12.20 -16.94
N ASP A 156 7.51 -12.04 -15.67
CA ASP A 156 8.89 -11.84 -15.26
C ASP A 156 9.20 -12.75 -14.07
N ASP A 157 10.42 -13.27 -14.04
CA ASP A 157 10.91 -14.09 -12.93
C ASP A 157 11.37 -13.23 -11.74
N ALA A 158 11.41 -13.84 -10.56
CA ALA A 158 12.04 -13.23 -9.40
C ALA A 158 13.57 -13.21 -9.56
N LEU A 159 14.21 -12.14 -9.08
CA LEU A 159 15.65 -11.95 -9.21
C LEU A 159 16.30 -11.81 -7.84
N MET A 160 17.25 -12.70 -7.53
CA MET A 160 18.11 -12.55 -6.35
C MET A 160 19.13 -11.43 -6.59
N GLN A 161 19.42 -10.64 -5.56
CA GLN A 161 20.33 -9.50 -5.64
C GLN A 161 21.05 -9.29 -4.31
N THR A 162 22.37 -9.11 -4.39
CA THR A 162 23.18 -8.64 -3.26
C THR A 162 23.25 -7.11 -3.29
N CYS A 163 23.09 -6.49 -2.12
CA CYS A 163 23.18 -5.06 -1.90
C CYS A 163 24.24 -4.79 -0.83
N HIS A 164 25.26 -4.01 -1.17
CA HIS A 164 26.28 -3.56 -0.24
C HIS A 164 26.14 -2.06 0.01
N LEU A 165 26.44 -1.62 1.23
CA LEU A 165 26.84 -0.24 1.50
C LEU A 165 28.32 -0.24 1.85
N LEU A 166 29.08 0.59 1.16
CA LEU A 166 30.45 0.90 1.48
C LEU A 166 30.57 2.36 1.91
N VAL A 167 31.46 2.63 2.85
CA VAL A 167 31.70 3.96 3.40
C VAL A 167 33.17 4.34 3.32
N SER A 168 33.45 5.62 3.10
CA SER A 168 34.80 6.17 3.13
C SER A 168 34.78 7.56 3.75
N ASN A 169 35.76 7.82 4.61
CA ASN A 169 36.04 9.14 5.18
C ASN A 169 37.44 9.63 4.79
N GLU A 170 38.03 9.02 3.76
CA GLU A 170 39.33 9.43 3.24
C GLU A 170 39.20 10.75 2.49
N ASP A 171 40.23 11.58 2.62
CA ASP A 171 40.30 12.84 1.89
C ASP A 171 40.41 12.58 0.38
N ILE A 172 39.68 13.36 -0.42
CA ILE A 172 39.67 13.21 -1.87
C ILE A 172 40.58 14.25 -2.52
N LYS A 173 41.25 13.84 -3.59
CA LYS A 173 42.01 14.74 -4.47
C LYS A 173 41.11 15.21 -5.60
N LEU A 174 40.98 16.53 -5.77
CA LEU A 174 40.24 17.14 -6.86
C LEU A 174 41.20 17.85 -7.81
N THR A 175 41.01 17.65 -9.12
CA THR A 175 41.71 18.38 -10.17
C THR A 175 40.86 19.57 -10.63
N ASN A 176 41.40 20.78 -10.58
CA ASN A 176 40.78 21.98 -11.16
C ASN A 176 40.97 21.97 -12.70
N GLY A 177 40.08 21.30 -13.42
CA GLY A 177 40.13 21.28 -14.88
C GLY A 177 39.64 22.59 -15.49
N ASP A 178 40.55 23.35 -16.10
CA ASP A 178 40.37 24.00 -17.40
C ASP A 178 41.66 24.75 -17.78
N LYS A 179 42.64 24.03 -18.37
CA LYS A 179 43.60 24.48 -19.40
C LYS A 179 44.62 23.37 -19.65
N GLU A 180 44.82 23.02 -20.92
CA GLU A 180 45.69 21.93 -21.38
C GLU A 180 47.20 22.14 -21.13
N GLU A 181 47.67 23.19 -20.44
CA GLU A 181 49.12 23.50 -20.41
C GLU A 181 49.69 24.10 -19.10
N GLU A 182 48.97 24.16 -17.97
CA GLU A 182 49.57 24.61 -16.69
C GLU A 182 49.27 23.63 -15.55
N GLU A 183 50.27 23.39 -14.69
CA GLU A 183 50.33 22.40 -13.60
C GLU A 183 48.97 22.17 -12.91
N GLU A 184 48.43 20.95 -13.01
CA GLU A 184 47.19 20.56 -12.32
C GLU A 184 47.38 20.69 -10.80
N GLU A 185 46.91 21.79 -10.20
CA GLU A 185 46.87 21.91 -8.74
C GLU A 185 45.86 20.91 -8.17
N GLU A 186 46.36 19.80 -7.62
CA GLU A 186 45.57 18.84 -6.83
C GLU A 186 45.16 19.47 -5.49
N VAL A 187 43.86 19.67 -5.29
CA VAL A 187 43.32 20.13 -4.01
C VAL A 187 42.82 18.94 -3.21
N VAL A 188 43.38 18.75 -2.01
CA VAL A 188 42.92 17.73 -1.06
C VAL A 188 41.74 18.28 -0.26
N VAL A 189 40.62 17.57 -0.27
CA VAL A 189 39.36 18.00 0.32
C VAL A 189 38.78 16.89 1.19
N LYS A 190 38.32 17.25 2.39
CA LYS A 190 37.59 16.31 3.25
C LYS A 190 36.24 15.96 2.64
N ALA A 191 35.92 14.67 2.58
CA ALA A 191 34.62 14.22 2.11
C ALA A 191 34.15 12.98 2.87
N GLU A 192 32.84 12.85 3.05
CA GLU A 192 32.21 11.61 3.48
C GLU A 192 31.58 10.95 2.27
N ARG A 193 31.84 9.66 2.05
CA ARG A 193 31.45 8.96 0.83
C ARG A 193 30.67 7.70 1.17
N TYR A 194 29.52 7.55 0.53
CA TYR A 194 28.59 6.45 0.76
C TYR A 194 28.23 5.82 -0.57
N MET A 195 28.66 4.57 -0.78
CA MET A 195 28.47 3.84 -2.03
C MET A 195 27.54 2.65 -1.83
N VAL A 196 26.40 2.65 -2.49
CA VAL A 196 25.49 1.52 -2.51
C VAL A 196 25.67 0.74 -3.79
N VAL A 197 26.00 -0.55 -3.70
CA VAL A 197 26.20 -1.42 -4.88
C VAL A 197 25.15 -2.51 -4.93
N TYR A 198 24.46 -2.63 -6.07
CA TYR A 198 23.46 -3.64 -6.35
C TYR A 198 23.97 -4.63 -7.41
N MET A 199 24.01 -5.91 -7.06
CA MET A 199 24.54 -6.99 -7.89
C MET A 199 23.48 -8.07 -8.10
N PRO A 200 22.84 -8.15 -9.29
CA PRO A 200 21.94 -9.24 -9.60
C PRO A 200 22.66 -10.59 -9.59
N HIS A 201 21.98 -11.64 -9.12
CA HIS A 201 22.52 -12.99 -9.03
C HIS A 201 22.38 -13.72 -10.37
N VAL A 202 23.08 -13.23 -11.39
CA VAL A 202 23.16 -13.87 -12.71
C VAL A 202 24.62 -14.15 -13.06
N ASP A 203 24.89 -14.99 -14.05
CA ASP A 203 26.24 -15.19 -14.55
C ASP A 203 26.81 -13.85 -15.09
N PRO A 204 27.96 -13.35 -14.61
CA PRO A 204 28.51 -12.07 -15.05
C PRO A 204 28.92 -12.00 -16.53
N ASN A 205 29.16 -13.13 -17.18
CA ASN A 205 29.67 -13.20 -18.55
C ASN A 205 28.55 -13.41 -19.58
N ASN A 206 27.51 -14.18 -19.23
CA ASN A 206 26.42 -14.52 -20.16
C ASN A 206 25.00 -14.41 -19.57
N GLY A 207 24.86 -13.96 -18.32
CA GLY A 207 23.58 -13.93 -17.59
C GLY A 207 22.63 -12.80 -17.97
N HIS A 208 22.98 -11.95 -18.95
CA HIS A 208 22.14 -10.81 -19.37
C HIS A 208 20.74 -11.24 -19.87
N ALA A 209 20.61 -12.45 -20.41
CA ALA A 209 19.34 -13.02 -20.85
C ALA A 209 18.41 -13.40 -19.69
N HIS A 210 18.97 -13.68 -18.50
CA HIS A 210 18.24 -14.03 -17.28
C HIS A 210 17.89 -12.82 -16.42
N ILE A 211 18.21 -11.60 -16.87
CA ILE A 211 17.79 -10.37 -16.19
C ILE A 211 16.34 -10.05 -16.61
N PRO A 212 15.39 -10.03 -15.66
CA PRO A 212 13.99 -9.71 -15.95
C PRO A 212 13.82 -8.28 -16.46
N PHE A 213 12.71 -8.04 -17.15
CA PHE A 213 12.44 -6.75 -17.79
C PHE A 213 12.44 -5.59 -16.79
N TYR A 214 11.98 -5.79 -15.56
CA TYR A 214 11.91 -4.72 -14.56
C TYR A 214 13.27 -4.23 -14.05
N HIS A 215 14.37 -4.94 -14.32
CA HIS A 215 15.71 -4.63 -13.83
C HIS A 215 16.62 -4.13 -14.97
N PRO A 216 17.52 -3.16 -14.72
CA PRO A 216 18.52 -2.77 -15.73
C PRO A 216 19.42 -3.97 -16.09
N LYS A 217 19.68 -4.19 -17.38
CA LYS A 217 20.54 -5.28 -17.87
C LYS A 217 22.02 -4.98 -17.68
N VAL A 218 22.45 -4.98 -16.43
CA VAL A 218 23.82 -4.66 -16.00
C VAL A 218 24.35 -5.74 -15.07
N ARG A 219 25.67 -5.93 -15.03
CA ARG A 219 26.32 -6.86 -14.09
C ARG A 219 26.24 -6.34 -12.66
N ALA A 220 26.35 -5.02 -12.51
CA ALA A 220 26.16 -4.32 -11.25
C ALA A 220 25.82 -2.84 -11.48
N LEU A 221 25.23 -2.21 -10.47
CA LEU A 221 24.91 -0.79 -10.42
C LEU A 221 25.46 -0.23 -9.11
N ALA A 222 26.13 0.92 -9.14
CA ALA A 222 26.61 1.62 -7.97
C ALA A 222 26.01 3.02 -7.88
N ILE A 223 25.62 3.43 -6.67
CA ILE A 223 25.11 4.75 -6.35
C ILE A 223 26.07 5.36 -5.34
N LEU A 224 26.79 6.40 -5.73
CA LEU A 224 27.78 7.06 -4.90
C LEU A 224 27.25 8.43 -4.46
N TYR A 225 27.17 8.64 -3.16
CA TYR A 225 26.93 9.95 -2.58
C TYR A 225 28.22 10.46 -1.93
N THR A 226 28.75 11.58 -2.43
CA THR A 226 29.91 12.27 -1.87
C THR A 226 29.42 13.55 -1.20
N TYR A 227 29.60 13.67 0.11
CA TYR A 227 29.20 14.81 0.93
C TYR A 227 30.42 15.62 1.36
N PHE A 228 30.27 16.94 1.36
CA PHE A 228 31.31 17.90 1.70
C PHE A 228 30.90 18.66 2.98
N PRO A 229 31.53 18.36 4.13
CA PRO A 229 31.21 19.02 5.39
C PRO A 229 31.42 20.54 5.34
N ALA A 230 30.59 21.30 6.07
CA ALA A 230 30.72 22.75 6.13
C ALA A 230 32.14 23.19 6.57
N GLY A 231 32.75 24.11 5.82
CA GLY A 231 34.12 24.57 6.07
C GLY A 231 35.20 23.86 5.24
N THR A 232 34.86 22.84 4.46
CA THR A 232 35.71 22.42 3.34
C THR A 232 35.75 23.56 2.34
N GLY A 233 36.91 24.17 2.11
CA GLY A 233 37.13 25.34 1.24
C GLY A 233 36.89 25.07 -0.26
N ILE A 234 35.82 24.36 -0.61
CA ILE A 234 35.42 24.03 -1.97
C ILE A 234 34.73 25.25 -2.57
N ALA A 235 35.53 26.25 -2.89
CA ALA A 235 35.28 27.13 -4.01
C ALA A 235 35.88 26.50 -5.28
N ALA A 236 35.82 25.17 -5.44
CA ALA A 236 36.04 24.58 -6.73
C ALA A 236 34.92 25.09 -7.63
N LYS A 237 35.26 25.78 -8.73
CA LYS A 237 34.29 26.39 -9.66
C LYS A 237 33.20 25.42 -10.14
N ASN A 238 33.40 24.11 -9.98
CA ASN A 238 32.57 23.05 -10.53
C ASN A 238 31.61 22.38 -9.52
N VAL A 239 31.82 22.48 -8.19
CA VAL A 239 30.94 21.81 -7.19
C VAL A 239 30.28 22.85 -6.28
N ALA A 240 29.12 23.35 -6.70
CA ALA A 240 28.38 24.41 -6.00
C ALA A 240 27.38 23.88 -4.92
N SER A 241 27.42 22.60 -4.58
CA SER A 241 26.48 21.96 -3.65
C SER A 241 27.19 21.23 -2.51
N ALA A 242 26.48 21.05 -1.39
CA ALA A 242 26.99 20.34 -0.20
C ALA A 242 27.30 18.85 -0.46
N GLY A 243 26.90 18.30 -1.60
CA GLY A 243 27.29 16.96 -2.03
C GLY A 243 26.95 16.70 -3.50
N VAL A 244 27.39 15.56 -4.00
CA VAL A 244 27.18 15.08 -5.37
C VAL A 244 26.67 13.64 -5.33
N LEU A 245 25.61 13.36 -6.09
CA LEU A 245 25.01 12.04 -6.26
C LEU A 245 25.33 11.52 -7.67
N SER A 246 25.99 10.36 -7.72
CA SER A 246 26.43 9.73 -8.97
C SER A 246 25.92 8.29 -9.08
N VAL A 247 25.63 7.86 -10.31
CA VAL A 247 25.18 6.50 -10.64
C VAL A 247 26.12 5.91 -11.69
N TYR A 248 26.65 4.72 -11.41
CA TYR A 248 27.56 3.98 -12.27
C TYR A 248 26.98 2.62 -12.65
N TYR A 249 27.32 2.14 -13.85
CA TYR A 249 27.02 0.79 -14.30
C TYR A 249 28.28 0.00 -14.63
N ASP A 250 28.28 -1.26 -14.23
CA ASP A 250 29.16 -2.31 -14.74
C ASP A 250 28.36 -3.08 -15.80
N LEU A 251 28.70 -2.86 -17.07
CA LEU A 251 27.93 -3.36 -18.22
C LEU A 251 28.35 -4.80 -18.58
N PHE A 252 27.42 -5.56 -19.15
CA PHE A 252 27.82 -6.80 -19.83
C PHE A 252 28.61 -6.46 -21.09
N PRO A 253 29.67 -7.21 -21.43
CA PRO A 253 30.42 -6.97 -22.66
C PRO A 253 29.55 -6.96 -23.93
N GLN A 254 28.45 -7.73 -23.94
CA GLN A 254 27.52 -7.83 -25.07
C GLN A 254 26.33 -6.85 -25.00
N GLN A 255 26.21 -6.03 -23.96
CA GLN A 255 25.12 -5.08 -23.77
C GLN A 255 25.68 -3.67 -23.57
N PRO A 256 25.87 -2.90 -24.65
CA PRO A 256 26.32 -1.52 -24.54
C PRO A 256 25.26 -0.64 -23.86
N LEU A 257 25.68 0.55 -23.45
CA LEU A 257 24.77 1.54 -22.88
C LEU A 257 23.69 1.93 -23.90
N ASP A 258 22.42 1.86 -23.49
CA ASP A 258 21.28 2.27 -24.30
C ASP A 258 20.46 3.38 -23.62
N ASN A 259 19.51 3.95 -24.36
CA ASN A 259 18.63 5.01 -23.86
C ASN A 259 17.74 4.55 -22.69
N ARG A 260 17.48 3.25 -22.56
CA ARG A 260 16.67 2.71 -21.47
C ARG A 260 17.47 2.70 -20.18
N LEU A 261 18.72 2.24 -20.22
CA LEU A 261 19.67 2.23 -19.11
C LEU A 261 19.92 3.65 -18.62
N GLN A 262 20.16 4.61 -19.51
CA GLN A 262 20.31 6.03 -19.14
C GLN A 262 19.08 6.58 -18.42
N ARG A 263 17.87 6.39 -18.97
CA ARG A 263 16.63 6.81 -18.32
C ARG A 263 16.39 6.12 -16.97
N THR A 264 16.80 4.86 -16.84
CA THR A 264 16.68 4.10 -15.60
C THR A 264 17.59 4.69 -14.51
N ALA A 265 18.85 5.01 -14.84
CA ALA A 265 19.79 5.66 -13.93
C ALA A 265 19.31 7.06 -13.52
N LEU A 266 18.84 7.86 -14.49
CA LEU A 266 18.28 9.19 -14.24
C LEU A 266 17.09 9.11 -13.26
N LYS A 267 16.15 8.18 -13.51
CA LYS A 267 14.98 8.03 -12.65
C LYS A 267 15.34 7.58 -11.24
N LEU A 268 16.31 6.68 -11.11
CA LEU A 268 16.84 6.23 -9.83
C LEU A 268 17.44 7.40 -9.03
N ALA A 269 18.31 8.19 -9.65
CA ALA A 269 18.92 9.37 -9.02
C ALA A 269 17.86 10.41 -8.61
N GLU A 270 16.88 10.69 -9.49
CA GLU A 270 15.79 11.62 -9.22
C GLU A 270 14.96 11.18 -8.00
N VAL A 271 14.58 9.90 -7.93
CA VAL A 271 13.79 9.36 -6.81
C VAL A 271 14.57 9.47 -5.49
N ILE A 272 15.86 9.11 -5.49
CA ILE A 272 16.71 9.20 -4.29
C ILE A 272 16.83 10.65 -3.82
N HIS A 273 17.16 11.56 -4.73
CA HIS A 273 17.28 12.99 -4.43
C HIS A 273 15.98 13.56 -3.86
N LYS A 274 14.86 13.34 -4.56
CA LYS A 274 13.53 13.81 -4.14
C LYS A 274 13.14 13.29 -2.76
N HIS A 275 13.40 12.01 -2.49
CA HIS A 275 13.05 11.40 -1.21
C HIS A 275 13.96 11.89 -0.08
N ALA A 276 15.27 12.08 -0.33
CA ALA A 276 16.21 12.59 0.66
C ALA A 276 15.87 14.05 1.03
N ARG A 277 15.64 14.90 0.03
CA ARG A 277 15.19 16.29 0.21
C ARG A 277 13.84 16.36 0.93
N GLY A 278 12.90 15.52 0.55
CA GLY A 278 11.59 15.45 1.22
C GLY A 278 11.75 15.15 2.71
N ARG A 279 12.57 14.16 3.08
CA ARG A 279 12.84 13.82 4.49
C ARG A 279 13.55 14.94 5.23
N GLN A 280 14.53 15.59 4.60
CA GLN A 280 15.20 16.77 5.19
C GLN A 280 14.22 17.92 5.44
N ALA A 281 13.26 18.13 4.54
CA ALA A 281 12.19 19.10 4.71
C ALA A 281 11.09 18.66 5.70
N GLY A 282 11.26 17.54 6.42
CA GLY A 282 10.32 17.06 7.42
C GLY A 282 9.14 16.24 6.86
N TYR A 283 9.20 15.74 5.62
CA TYR A 283 8.17 14.86 5.06
C TYR A 283 7.97 13.61 5.95
N LYS A 284 6.75 13.43 6.43
CA LYS A 284 6.30 12.22 7.11
C LYS A 284 5.33 11.45 6.21
N LYS A 285 5.54 10.13 6.10
CA LYS A 285 4.61 9.25 5.40
C LYS A 285 3.26 9.28 6.15
N ARG A 286 2.16 9.47 5.42
CA ARG A 286 0.80 9.56 5.99
C ARG A 286 -0.01 8.28 5.80
N VAL A 287 0.30 7.54 4.75
CA VAL A 287 -0.38 6.31 4.39
C VAL A 287 0.50 5.15 4.86
N HIS A 288 -0.01 4.40 5.82
CA HIS A 288 0.62 3.21 6.34
C HIS A 288 -0.19 2.00 5.85
N HIS A 289 0.42 1.23 4.97
CA HIS A 289 -0.10 -0.05 4.53
C HIS A 289 0.34 -1.14 5.49
N ASP A 290 -0.29 -2.30 5.38
CA ASP A 290 0.13 -3.56 5.99
C ASP A 290 0.13 -3.48 7.52
N GLN A 291 -0.86 -2.78 8.10
CA GLN A 291 -0.99 -2.58 9.54
C GLN A 291 -1.75 -3.73 10.21
N ILE A 292 -2.73 -4.31 9.50
CA ILE A 292 -3.53 -5.44 9.98
C ILE A 292 -2.98 -6.75 9.38
N ILE A 293 -2.75 -6.78 8.06
CA ILE A 293 -2.22 -7.94 7.35
C ILE A 293 -0.88 -7.59 6.72
N GLY A 294 0.15 -8.38 7.00
CA GLY A 294 1.50 -8.15 6.48
C GLY A 294 1.59 -8.20 4.96
N GLN A 295 2.47 -7.36 4.38
CA GLN A 295 2.60 -7.16 2.93
C GLN A 295 2.74 -8.46 2.14
N LYS A 296 3.59 -9.39 2.61
CA LYS A 296 3.86 -10.67 1.94
C LYS A 296 2.58 -11.50 1.82
N ARG A 297 1.89 -11.75 2.94
CA ARG A 297 0.65 -12.52 3.00
C ARG A 297 -0.42 -11.95 2.06
N PHE A 298 -0.69 -10.65 2.17
CA PHE A 298 -1.66 -9.98 1.29
C PHE A 298 -1.29 -10.12 -0.19
N GLN A 299 -0.04 -9.82 -0.56
CA GLN A 299 0.38 -9.81 -1.95
C GLN A 299 0.40 -11.22 -2.56
N ASP A 300 0.72 -12.24 -1.79
CA ASP A 300 0.74 -13.64 -2.25
C ASP A 300 -0.68 -14.12 -2.54
N THR A 301 -1.62 -13.93 -1.60
CA THR A 301 -3.03 -14.26 -1.80
C THR A 301 -3.64 -13.45 -2.94
N TYR A 302 -3.34 -12.15 -3.03
CA TYR A 302 -3.81 -11.31 -4.13
C TYR A 302 -3.26 -11.76 -5.50
N ALA A 303 -1.98 -12.14 -5.58
CA ALA A 303 -1.38 -12.65 -6.81
C ALA A 303 -2.01 -13.98 -7.24
N GLU A 304 -2.31 -14.87 -6.29
CA GLU A 304 -3.03 -16.11 -6.52
C GLU A 304 -4.43 -15.86 -7.08
N LEU A 305 -5.23 -15.02 -6.40
CA LEU A 305 -6.58 -14.64 -6.81
C LEU A 305 -6.58 -13.99 -8.20
N LYS A 306 -5.69 -13.03 -8.43
CA LYS A 306 -5.53 -12.38 -9.73
C LYS A 306 -5.15 -13.38 -10.82
N GLY A 307 -4.24 -14.30 -10.52
CA GLY A 307 -3.78 -15.33 -11.45
C GLY A 307 -4.88 -16.33 -11.82
N LYS A 308 -5.83 -16.59 -10.90
CA LYS A 308 -6.93 -17.55 -11.05
C LYS A 308 -8.18 -16.94 -11.69
N TYR A 309 -8.59 -15.74 -11.27
CA TYR A 309 -9.90 -15.20 -11.62
C TYR A 309 -9.88 -14.02 -12.59
N ALA A 310 -8.84 -13.17 -12.57
CA ALA A 310 -8.94 -11.85 -13.19
C ALA A 310 -9.24 -11.87 -14.69
N LYS A 311 -8.58 -12.75 -15.47
CA LYS A 311 -8.75 -12.81 -16.92
C LYS A 311 -10.22 -13.10 -17.30
N ALA A 312 -10.77 -14.17 -16.74
CA ALA A 312 -12.14 -14.60 -17.03
C ALA A 312 -13.16 -13.55 -16.57
N LEU A 313 -12.95 -12.94 -15.39
CA LEU A 313 -13.85 -11.92 -14.85
C LEU A 313 -13.85 -10.63 -15.69
N ILE A 314 -12.69 -10.21 -16.21
CA ILE A 314 -12.57 -9.03 -17.06
C ILE A 314 -13.23 -9.30 -18.43
N GLU A 315 -12.99 -10.46 -19.03
CA GLU A 315 -13.56 -10.84 -20.33
C GLU A 315 -15.09 -11.00 -20.27
N ALA A 316 -15.64 -11.45 -19.13
CA ALA A 316 -17.06 -11.65 -18.91
C ALA A 316 -17.78 -10.45 -18.25
N TRP A 317 -17.14 -9.28 -18.18
CA TRP A 317 -17.69 -8.13 -17.48
C TRP A 317 -18.88 -7.51 -18.22
N VAL A 318 -20.01 -7.36 -17.52
CA VAL A 318 -21.29 -6.88 -18.10
C VAL A 318 -21.76 -5.54 -17.53
N GLU A 319 -21.04 -4.99 -16.55
CA GLU A 319 -21.35 -3.68 -15.97
C GLU A 319 -20.76 -2.54 -16.81
N GLN A 320 -21.32 -1.34 -16.68
CA GLN A 320 -20.84 -0.17 -17.42
C GLN A 320 -19.50 0.37 -16.91
N THR A 321 -19.10 -0.05 -15.72
CA THR A 321 -17.87 0.40 -15.08
C THR A 321 -16.64 -0.29 -15.65
N PRO A 322 -15.43 0.31 -15.56
CA PRO A 322 -14.21 -0.31 -16.09
C PRO A 322 -13.85 -1.62 -15.37
N PRO A 323 -13.76 -2.77 -16.08
CA PRO A 323 -13.55 -4.07 -15.46
C PRO A 323 -12.22 -4.16 -14.70
N GLU A 324 -11.13 -3.63 -15.26
CA GLU A 324 -9.82 -3.71 -14.63
C GLU A 324 -9.79 -2.99 -13.28
N LYS A 325 -10.57 -1.93 -13.12
CA LYS A 325 -10.64 -1.23 -11.84
C LYS A 325 -11.40 -2.09 -10.82
N HIS A 326 -12.63 -2.49 -11.13
CA HIS A 326 -13.53 -3.15 -10.18
C HIS A 326 -13.13 -4.59 -9.87
N VAL A 327 -12.69 -5.36 -10.87
CA VAL A 327 -12.21 -6.73 -10.67
C VAL A 327 -10.97 -6.75 -9.78
N PHE A 328 -9.99 -5.86 -10.01
CA PHE A 328 -8.78 -5.81 -9.18
C PHE A 328 -9.05 -5.23 -7.77
N GLU A 329 -10.03 -4.34 -7.63
CA GLU A 329 -10.50 -3.84 -6.35
C GLU A 329 -11.10 -4.97 -5.50
N ASP A 330 -12.07 -5.70 -6.04
CA ASP A 330 -12.73 -6.80 -5.31
C ASP A 330 -11.79 -7.98 -5.04
N LEU A 331 -10.88 -8.32 -5.97
CA LEU A 331 -9.84 -9.33 -5.71
C LEU A 331 -8.90 -8.90 -4.57
N GLY A 332 -8.58 -7.59 -4.47
CA GLY A 332 -7.76 -7.08 -3.38
C GLY A 332 -8.50 -7.10 -2.04
N ILE A 333 -9.79 -6.76 -2.02
CA ILE A 333 -10.62 -6.85 -0.81
C ILE A 333 -10.79 -8.31 -0.37
N ALA A 334 -11.04 -9.23 -1.31
CA ALA A 334 -11.11 -10.65 -1.04
C ALA A 334 -9.80 -11.17 -0.43
N ALA A 335 -8.63 -10.85 -1.00
CA ALA A 335 -7.33 -11.23 -0.45
C ALA A 335 -7.13 -10.73 0.99
N PHE A 336 -7.54 -9.50 1.27
CA PHE A 336 -7.46 -8.95 2.62
C PHE A 336 -8.39 -9.68 3.61
N LEU A 337 -9.64 -9.93 3.20
CA LEU A 337 -10.62 -10.63 4.03
C LEU A 337 -10.23 -12.07 4.32
N GLU A 338 -9.74 -12.81 3.33
CA GLU A 338 -9.24 -14.18 3.54
C GLU A 338 -8.16 -14.21 4.62
N GLU A 339 -7.12 -13.39 4.49
CA GLU A 339 -6.02 -13.35 5.47
C GLU A 339 -6.47 -12.84 6.85
N LEU A 340 -7.42 -11.91 6.88
CA LEU A 340 -8.03 -11.42 8.11
C LEU A 340 -8.80 -12.52 8.84
N TRP A 341 -9.60 -13.30 8.11
CA TRP A 341 -10.38 -14.39 8.67
C TRP A 341 -9.52 -15.58 9.09
N ILE A 342 -8.45 -15.86 8.36
CA ILE A 342 -7.43 -16.82 8.79
C ILE A 342 -6.86 -16.41 10.16
N ASP A 343 -6.59 -15.12 10.38
CA ASP A 343 -6.11 -14.64 11.68
C ASP A 343 -7.16 -14.68 12.79
N MET A 344 -8.43 -14.42 12.45
CA MET A 344 -9.52 -14.39 13.43
C MET A 344 -9.99 -15.77 13.86
N TYR A 345 -10.06 -16.72 12.93
CA TYR A 345 -10.76 -18.00 13.13
C TYR A 345 -9.84 -19.22 13.05
N GLY A 346 -8.58 -19.06 12.64
CA GLY A 346 -7.63 -20.16 12.54
C GLY A 346 -7.01 -20.62 13.86
N GLY A 347 -7.32 -19.94 14.96
CA GLY A 347 -6.82 -20.26 16.30
C GLY A 347 -5.30 -20.03 16.47
N ALA A 348 -4.81 -20.35 17.67
CA ALA A 348 -3.37 -20.45 17.90
C ALA A 348 -2.90 -21.82 17.44
N VAL A 349 -1.99 -21.87 16.46
CA VAL A 349 -1.28 -23.11 16.14
C VAL A 349 -0.36 -23.39 17.33
N THR A 350 -0.83 -24.20 18.28
CA THR A 350 0.08 -24.79 19.25
C THR A 350 1.00 -25.68 18.45
N ALA A 351 2.30 -25.36 18.47
CA ALA A 351 3.33 -26.25 17.98
C ALA A 351 3.36 -27.48 18.89
N THR A 352 2.35 -28.35 18.79
CA THR A 352 2.50 -29.72 19.24
C THR A 352 3.62 -30.27 18.39
N ARG A 353 4.76 -30.55 19.04
CA ARG A 353 5.88 -31.31 18.47
C ARG A 353 5.31 -32.65 18.01
N GLU A 354 4.81 -32.72 16.80
CA GLU A 354 4.50 -33.99 16.15
C GLU A 354 5.84 -34.61 15.74
N ASP A 355 6.15 -35.67 16.46
CA ASP A 355 7.13 -36.78 16.42
C ASP A 355 8.15 -36.99 15.27
N ASN A 356 8.35 -36.06 14.32
CA ASN A 356 9.26 -36.30 13.18
C ASN A 356 10.48 -35.38 13.10
N GLY A 357 10.72 -34.49 14.08
CA GLY A 357 11.96 -33.71 14.17
C GLY A 357 12.21 -32.68 13.06
N GLU A 358 11.31 -32.52 12.08
CA GLU A 358 11.40 -31.50 11.04
C GLU A 358 10.72 -30.19 11.48
N GLU A 359 11.42 -29.06 11.29
CA GLU A 359 10.86 -27.72 11.57
C GLU A 359 9.65 -27.43 10.66
N MET A 360 8.53 -27.04 11.28
CA MET A 360 7.32 -26.66 10.56
C MET A 360 7.55 -25.39 9.74
N THR A 361 7.41 -25.49 8.41
CA THR A 361 7.53 -24.31 7.53
C THR A 361 6.38 -23.32 7.75
N GLU A 362 6.66 -22.03 7.55
CA GLU A 362 5.66 -20.94 7.65
C GLU A 362 4.44 -21.20 6.76
N ALA A 363 4.67 -21.75 5.55
CA ALA A 363 3.61 -22.08 4.60
C ALA A 363 2.69 -23.21 5.10
N TYR A 364 3.25 -24.26 5.69
CA TYR A 364 2.44 -25.35 6.25
C TYR A 364 1.64 -24.88 7.47
N ALA A 365 2.25 -24.10 8.36
CA ALA A 365 1.57 -23.52 9.51
C ALA A 365 0.40 -22.62 9.09
N HIS A 366 0.60 -21.79 8.06
CA HIS A 366 -0.45 -20.95 7.48
C HIS A 366 -1.57 -21.79 6.87
N SER A 367 -1.24 -22.85 6.10
CA SER A 367 -2.25 -23.75 5.53
C SER A 367 -3.10 -24.45 6.60
N LYS A 368 -2.49 -24.95 7.68
CA LYS A 368 -3.23 -25.55 8.82
C LYS A 368 -4.14 -24.53 9.50
N LYS A 369 -3.64 -23.31 9.70
CA LYS A 369 -4.43 -22.19 10.26
C LYS A 369 -5.60 -21.83 9.35
N ALA A 370 -5.39 -21.82 8.03
CA ALA A 370 -6.43 -21.55 7.05
C ALA A 370 -7.51 -22.63 7.06
N ALA A 371 -7.15 -23.92 7.11
CA ALA A 371 -8.13 -25.01 7.21
C ALA A 371 -9.00 -24.87 8.48
N ALA A 372 -8.37 -24.65 9.64
CA ALA A 372 -9.08 -24.40 10.89
C ALA A 372 -9.98 -23.15 10.81
N ALA A 373 -9.54 -22.10 10.12
CA ALA A 373 -10.32 -20.89 9.95
C ALA A 373 -11.59 -21.12 9.13
N HIS A 374 -11.53 -21.93 8.06
CA HIS A 374 -12.71 -22.29 7.27
C HIS A 374 -13.74 -23.06 8.09
N GLU A 375 -13.29 -24.02 8.92
CA GLU A 375 -14.16 -24.80 9.79
C GLU A 375 -14.85 -23.95 10.86
N ASN A 376 -14.13 -22.97 11.42
CA ASN A 376 -14.63 -22.12 12.49
C ASN A 376 -15.34 -20.84 12.01
N PHE A 377 -15.43 -20.62 10.69
CA PHE A 377 -15.96 -19.38 10.15
C PHE A 377 -17.49 -19.31 10.32
N PRO A 378 -18.03 -18.28 10.99
CA PRO A 378 -19.48 -18.17 11.25
C PRO A 378 -20.29 -17.77 10.01
N GLY A 379 -19.62 -17.41 8.92
CA GLY A 379 -20.23 -16.85 7.71
C GLY A 379 -20.15 -15.33 7.65
N PHE A 380 -20.38 -14.77 6.46
CA PHE A 380 -20.42 -13.32 6.25
C PHE A 380 -21.73 -12.85 5.60
N VAL A 381 -21.99 -11.56 5.75
CA VAL A 381 -22.98 -10.81 4.96
C VAL A 381 -22.34 -9.55 4.38
N ASP A 382 -22.48 -9.32 3.08
CA ASP A 382 -22.09 -8.07 2.41
C ASP A 382 -23.32 -7.18 2.22
N ILE A 383 -23.37 -6.08 2.98
CA ILE A 383 -24.49 -5.13 2.96
C ILE A 383 -24.23 -4.09 1.88
N GLY A 384 -25.10 -4.01 0.87
CA GLY A 384 -24.86 -3.16 -0.31
C GLY A 384 -23.81 -3.76 -1.24
N CYS A 385 -23.95 -5.04 -1.57
CA CYS A 385 -22.93 -5.81 -2.30
C CYS A 385 -22.76 -5.39 -3.78
N GLY A 386 -23.59 -4.46 -4.29
CA GLY A 386 -23.46 -3.92 -5.64
C GLY A 386 -23.42 -5.01 -6.71
N ASN A 387 -22.32 -5.09 -7.46
CA ASN A 387 -22.12 -6.07 -8.54
C ASN A 387 -22.04 -7.53 -8.04
N GLY A 388 -21.94 -7.79 -6.73
CA GLY A 388 -21.93 -9.13 -6.14
C GLY A 388 -20.66 -9.95 -6.39
N LEU A 389 -19.65 -9.39 -7.06
CA LEU A 389 -18.41 -10.10 -7.41
C LEU A 389 -17.65 -10.55 -6.16
N LEU A 390 -17.52 -9.68 -5.15
CA LEU A 390 -16.85 -10.02 -3.89
C LEU A 390 -17.49 -11.25 -3.23
N VAL A 391 -18.82 -11.26 -3.14
CA VAL A 391 -19.60 -12.39 -2.58
C VAL A 391 -19.35 -13.68 -3.36
N SER A 392 -19.34 -13.60 -4.70
CA SER A 392 -19.09 -14.73 -5.58
C SER A 392 -17.67 -15.28 -5.41
N ILE A 393 -16.65 -14.42 -5.33
CA ILE A 393 -15.25 -14.81 -5.12
C ILE A 393 -15.08 -15.52 -3.77
N LEU A 394 -15.60 -14.93 -2.69
CA LEU A 394 -15.43 -15.48 -1.34
C LEU A 394 -16.11 -16.85 -1.20
N ASN A 395 -17.32 -17.03 -1.76
CA ASN A 395 -17.98 -18.34 -1.81
C ASN A 395 -17.19 -19.34 -2.68
N ALA A 396 -16.64 -18.91 -3.82
CA ALA A 396 -15.78 -19.75 -4.66
C ALA A 396 -14.48 -20.17 -3.95
N ARG A 397 -14.06 -19.41 -2.93
CA ARG A 397 -12.89 -19.65 -2.09
C ARG A 397 -13.22 -20.48 -0.84
N GLY A 398 -14.47 -20.89 -0.66
CA GLY A 398 -14.91 -21.74 0.45
C GLY A 398 -15.34 -20.97 1.70
N TRP A 399 -15.45 -19.64 1.63
CA TRP A 399 -15.98 -18.82 2.72
C TRP A 399 -17.50 -18.67 2.54
N PRO A 400 -18.33 -19.35 3.35
CA PRO A 400 -19.78 -19.28 3.19
C PRO A 400 -20.31 -17.89 3.54
N GLY A 401 -21.15 -17.33 2.68
CA GLY A 401 -21.80 -16.06 2.96
C GLY A 401 -22.79 -15.65 1.88
N TRP A 402 -23.41 -14.50 2.08
CA TRP A 402 -24.38 -13.95 1.14
C TRP A 402 -24.28 -12.43 1.09
N GLY A 403 -24.90 -11.82 0.10
CA GLY A 403 -24.95 -10.36 -0.03
C GLY A 403 -26.31 -9.92 -0.51
N PHE A 404 -26.60 -8.65 -0.27
CA PHE A 404 -27.80 -8.04 -0.81
C PHE A 404 -27.57 -6.58 -1.16
N ASP A 405 -28.31 -6.12 -2.16
CA ASP A 405 -28.30 -4.75 -2.64
C ASP A 405 -29.74 -4.30 -2.88
N ALA A 406 -29.97 -2.98 -2.83
CA ALA A 406 -31.28 -2.40 -3.07
C ALA A 406 -31.77 -2.64 -4.51
N ARG A 407 -30.87 -2.98 -5.44
CA ARG A 407 -31.21 -3.28 -6.84
C ARG A 407 -30.47 -4.50 -7.34
N HIS A 408 -31.15 -5.32 -8.13
CA HIS A 408 -30.51 -6.38 -8.90
C HIS A 408 -29.51 -5.79 -9.92
N ARG A 409 -28.32 -6.39 -10.03
CA ARG A 409 -27.27 -5.99 -11.00
C ARG A 409 -27.11 -7.05 -12.10
N LYS A 410 -26.71 -6.63 -13.29
CA LYS A 410 -26.59 -7.52 -14.47
C LYS A 410 -25.56 -8.62 -14.27
N SER A 411 -24.50 -8.30 -13.53
CA SER A 411 -23.44 -9.23 -13.13
C SER A 411 -23.96 -10.44 -12.34
N TRP A 412 -25.08 -10.34 -11.64
CA TRP A 412 -25.60 -11.45 -10.84
C TRP A 412 -26.03 -12.63 -11.73
N ASP A 413 -26.56 -12.33 -12.92
CA ASP A 413 -26.99 -13.32 -13.91
C ASP A 413 -25.82 -14.04 -14.60
N THR A 414 -24.58 -13.55 -14.42
CA THR A 414 -23.39 -14.14 -15.05
C THR A 414 -22.62 -15.07 -14.11
N PHE A 415 -22.96 -15.08 -12.82
CA PHE A 415 -22.32 -15.95 -11.84
C PHE A 415 -22.90 -17.37 -11.89
N PRO A 416 -22.14 -18.40 -11.46
CA PRO A 416 -22.69 -19.73 -11.27
C PRO A 416 -23.93 -19.72 -10.37
N ASP A 417 -24.94 -20.53 -10.66
CA ASP A 417 -26.22 -20.55 -9.93
C ASP A 417 -26.05 -20.64 -8.41
N ALA A 418 -25.08 -21.44 -7.96
CA ALA A 418 -24.76 -21.61 -6.54
C ALA A 418 -24.34 -20.29 -5.85
N HIS A 419 -23.76 -19.35 -6.60
CA HIS A 419 -23.35 -18.03 -6.11
C HIS A 419 -24.44 -16.99 -6.36
N ALA A 420 -25.12 -17.03 -7.51
CA ALA A 420 -26.23 -16.13 -7.82
C ALA A 420 -27.35 -16.23 -6.76
N GLN A 421 -27.65 -17.44 -6.26
CA GLN A 421 -28.61 -17.66 -5.18
C GLN A 421 -28.17 -17.08 -3.81
N LYS A 422 -26.90 -16.68 -3.66
CA LYS A 422 -26.37 -15.98 -2.47
C LYS A 422 -26.51 -14.46 -2.58
N LEU A 423 -27.01 -13.94 -3.70
CA LEU A 423 -27.26 -12.53 -3.92
C LEU A 423 -28.76 -12.27 -3.89
N ARG A 424 -29.20 -11.22 -3.19
CA ARG A 424 -30.62 -10.92 -3.00
C ARG A 424 -30.91 -9.45 -3.23
N GLU A 425 -31.95 -9.14 -3.99
CA GLU A 425 -32.44 -7.78 -4.15
C GLU A 425 -33.33 -7.43 -2.94
N MET A 426 -32.80 -6.62 -2.02
CA MET A 426 -33.46 -6.26 -0.78
C MET A 426 -32.99 -4.90 -0.25
N LEU A 427 -33.87 -4.13 0.38
CA LEU A 427 -33.50 -2.90 1.08
C LEU A 427 -33.11 -3.18 2.54
N LEU A 428 -32.03 -2.59 3.05
CA LEU A 428 -31.77 -2.58 4.50
C LEU A 428 -32.59 -1.48 5.16
N VAL A 429 -33.46 -1.85 6.11
CA VAL A 429 -34.17 -0.89 6.98
C VAL A 429 -33.84 -1.25 8.42
N PRO A 430 -32.81 -0.66 9.04
CA PRO A 430 -32.33 -1.08 10.35
C PRO A 430 -33.45 -1.10 11.41
N ALA A 431 -33.54 -2.18 12.19
CA ALA A 431 -34.51 -2.33 13.28
C ALA A 431 -34.41 -1.18 14.31
N ILE A 432 -33.25 -0.54 14.38
CA ILE A 432 -32.93 0.62 15.23
C ILE A 432 -33.86 1.82 14.94
N ILE A 433 -34.33 1.97 13.70
CA ILE A 433 -35.18 3.08 13.22
C ILE A 433 -36.59 2.62 12.82
N GLN A 434 -36.94 1.37 13.11
CA GLN A 434 -38.28 0.86 12.85
C GLN A 434 -39.23 1.17 14.02
N PRO A 435 -40.52 1.48 13.76
CA PRO A 435 -41.51 1.66 14.82
C PRO A 435 -41.65 0.39 15.68
N CYS A 436 -41.76 0.58 17.00
CA CYS A 436 -41.87 -0.50 18.00
C CYS A 436 -43.06 -1.46 17.81
N SER A 437 -44.02 -1.14 16.92
CA SER A 437 -45.16 -2.01 16.59
C SER A 437 -44.85 -3.12 15.57
N LEU A 438 -43.72 -3.05 14.86
CA LEU A 438 -43.31 -4.06 13.85
C LEU A 438 -42.37 -5.13 14.42
N THR A 439 -41.69 -4.85 15.54
CA THR A 439 -40.71 -5.76 16.15
C THR A 439 -41.35 -6.99 16.83
N THR A 440 -42.61 -6.90 17.26
CA THR A 440 -43.37 -8.03 17.82
C THR A 440 -44.04 -8.91 16.76
N ALA A 441 -44.28 -8.40 15.55
CA ALA A 441 -44.92 -9.17 14.46
C ALA A 441 -43.94 -10.07 13.69
N ALA A 442 -42.66 -9.70 13.61
CA ALA A 442 -41.65 -10.45 12.86
C ALA A 442 -41.27 -11.82 13.46
N ALA A 443 -41.64 -12.09 14.72
CA ALA A 443 -41.39 -13.39 15.35
C ALA A 443 -42.40 -14.48 14.97
N THR A 444 -43.52 -14.15 14.31
CA THR A 444 -44.61 -15.11 14.06
C THR A 444 -45.33 -15.00 12.71
N ALA A 445 -44.96 -14.11 11.81
CA ALA A 445 -45.69 -13.96 10.54
C ALA A 445 -44.94 -14.54 9.33
N SER A 446 -44.95 -15.87 9.22
CA SER A 446 -45.07 -16.50 7.90
C SER A 446 -46.50 -16.25 7.40
N THR A 447 -46.62 -15.71 6.18
CA THR A 447 -47.84 -15.62 5.37
C THR A 447 -48.71 -14.37 5.61
N GLU A 448 -48.47 -13.32 4.80
CA GLU A 448 -49.49 -12.66 3.97
C GLU A 448 -48.84 -11.57 3.09
N ILE A 449 -48.88 -11.77 1.77
CA ILE A 449 -48.18 -10.97 0.76
C ILE A 449 -49.12 -9.83 0.32
N SER A 450 -48.75 -8.59 0.64
CA SER A 450 -49.22 -7.39 -0.06
C SER A 450 -48.24 -7.05 -1.19
N HIS A 451 -48.72 -7.11 -2.43
CA HIS A 451 -47.95 -7.14 -3.68
C HIS A 451 -47.27 -5.81 -4.12
N THR A 452 -46.91 -4.90 -3.20
CA THR A 452 -46.39 -3.57 -3.60
C THR A 452 -45.17 -3.05 -2.84
N THR A 453 -44.54 -3.84 -1.96
CA THR A 453 -43.35 -3.38 -1.21
C THR A 453 -42.13 -4.24 -1.50
N THR A 454 -41.01 -3.61 -1.84
CA THR A 454 -39.71 -4.27 -2.04
C THR A 454 -39.34 -5.07 -0.79
N PRO A 455 -38.82 -6.31 -0.92
CA PRO A 455 -38.32 -7.07 0.22
C PRO A 455 -37.31 -6.25 1.02
N HIS A 456 -37.43 -6.23 2.35
CA HIS A 456 -36.50 -5.53 3.21
C HIS A 456 -35.93 -6.45 4.29
N HIS A 457 -34.69 -6.17 4.70
CA HIS A 457 -34.02 -6.82 5.81
C HIS A 457 -33.91 -5.82 6.97
N ASN A 458 -34.07 -6.26 8.22
CA ASN A 458 -34.07 -5.38 9.38
C ASN A 458 -32.67 -5.17 10.01
N GLY A 459 -31.64 -5.81 9.45
CA GLY A 459 -30.26 -5.71 9.94
C GLY A 459 -29.96 -6.55 11.18
N ILE A 460 -30.85 -7.45 11.58
CA ILE A 460 -30.58 -8.46 12.60
C ILE A 460 -30.08 -9.73 11.89
N PHE A 461 -28.86 -10.15 12.22
CA PHE A 461 -28.17 -11.29 11.65
C PHE A 461 -27.85 -12.31 12.76
N PRO A 462 -27.56 -13.57 12.41
CA PRO A 462 -27.04 -14.53 13.39
C PRO A 462 -25.81 -13.97 14.12
N PRO A 463 -25.68 -14.19 15.44
CA PRO A 463 -24.56 -13.68 16.20
C PRO A 463 -23.21 -14.07 15.59
N LYS A 464 -22.23 -13.15 15.66
CA LYS A 464 -20.87 -13.33 15.12
C LYS A 464 -20.75 -13.37 13.60
N THR A 465 -21.84 -13.23 12.83
CA THR A 465 -21.77 -13.08 11.36
C THR A 465 -20.84 -11.92 11.01
N PHE A 466 -19.86 -12.13 10.12
CA PHE A 466 -18.96 -11.05 9.72
C PHE A 466 -19.66 -10.09 8.76
N ILE A 467 -19.77 -8.82 9.11
CA ILE A 467 -20.45 -7.80 8.29
C ILE A 467 -19.44 -7.08 7.40
N ILE A 468 -19.66 -7.12 6.09
CA ILE A 468 -18.89 -6.39 5.09
C ILE A 468 -19.72 -5.22 4.60
N SER A 469 -19.13 -4.04 4.58
CA SER A 469 -19.65 -2.84 3.90
C SER A 469 -18.60 -2.37 2.90
N ASN A 470 -18.53 -3.03 1.75
CA ASN A 470 -17.63 -2.67 0.66
C ASN A 470 -18.23 -1.51 -0.16
N HIS A 471 -17.75 -0.29 0.05
CA HIS A 471 -18.23 0.89 -0.70
C HIS A 471 -19.76 1.05 -0.66
N ALA A 472 -20.38 0.69 0.47
CA ALA A 472 -21.82 0.53 0.60
C ALA A 472 -22.61 1.86 0.78
N ASP A 473 -22.09 2.97 0.26
CA ASP A 473 -22.72 4.29 0.25
C ASP A 473 -23.45 4.66 1.55
N GLU A 474 -24.79 4.78 1.53
CA GLU A 474 -25.64 5.15 2.67
C GLU A 474 -25.57 4.15 3.84
N LEU A 475 -25.16 2.90 3.61
CA LEU A 475 -25.05 1.86 4.64
C LEU A 475 -23.73 1.95 5.43
N THR A 476 -22.72 2.64 4.90
CA THR A 476 -21.41 2.77 5.55
C THR A 476 -21.49 3.18 7.03
N PRO A 477 -22.21 4.27 7.42
CA PRO A 477 -22.32 4.67 8.83
C PRO A 477 -23.13 3.69 9.70
N TRP A 478 -24.01 2.88 9.10
CA TRP A 478 -24.75 1.86 9.83
C TRP A 478 -23.90 0.66 10.23
N THR A 479 -22.79 0.39 9.54
CA THR A 479 -21.99 -0.82 9.72
C THR A 479 -21.57 -1.08 11.18
N PRO A 480 -20.97 -0.12 11.92
CA PRO A 480 -20.57 -0.39 13.31
C PRO A 480 -21.77 -0.60 14.24
N LEU A 481 -22.90 0.06 13.98
CA LEU A 481 -24.13 -0.06 14.76
C LEU A 481 -24.76 -1.45 14.55
N LEU A 482 -24.85 -1.91 13.29
CA LEU A 482 -25.32 -3.25 12.95
C LEU A 482 -24.38 -4.32 13.52
N ALA A 483 -23.07 -4.10 13.48
CA ALA A 483 -22.10 -5.00 14.09
C ALA A 483 -22.31 -5.10 15.61
N TYR A 484 -22.56 -3.96 16.27
CA TYR A 484 -22.84 -3.93 17.70
C TYR A 484 -24.10 -4.70 18.06
N LEU A 485 -25.19 -4.44 17.33
CA LEU A 485 -26.49 -5.09 17.49
C LEU A 485 -26.35 -6.60 17.49
N ASN A 486 -25.60 -7.13 16.52
CA ASN A 486 -25.47 -8.57 16.25
C ASN A 486 -24.29 -9.26 16.96
N ALA A 487 -23.56 -8.59 17.87
CA ALA A 487 -22.31 -9.14 18.42
C ALA A 487 -21.32 -9.61 17.33
N SER A 488 -21.28 -8.88 16.22
CA SER A 488 -20.60 -9.26 15.00
C SER A 488 -19.29 -8.50 14.81
N PRO A 489 -18.26 -9.11 14.23
CA PRO A 489 -17.14 -8.37 13.67
C PRO A 489 -17.55 -7.69 12.35
N PHE A 490 -16.82 -6.64 11.94
CA PHE A 490 -17.10 -5.95 10.69
C PHE A 490 -15.87 -5.36 10.00
N ILE A 491 -16.03 -5.08 8.71
CA ILE A 491 -15.21 -4.16 7.92
C ILE A 491 -16.10 -3.15 7.21
N ALA A 492 -15.73 -1.87 7.26
CA ALA A 492 -16.34 -0.81 6.47
C ALA A 492 -15.28 -0.15 5.58
N ILE A 493 -15.58 0.02 4.29
CA ILE A 493 -14.71 0.67 3.31
C ILE A 493 -15.43 1.91 2.76
N PRO A 494 -15.32 3.09 3.41
CA PRO A 494 -16.10 4.26 3.06
C PRO A 494 -15.76 4.81 1.67
N CYS A 495 -16.76 5.25 0.91
CA CYS A 495 -16.62 5.89 -0.41
C CYS A 495 -17.29 7.27 -0.48
N CYS A 496 -18.58 7.32 -0.10
CA CYS A 496 -19.47 8.47 -0.14
C CYS A 496 -19.95 8.85 1.26
N SER A 497 -20.06 10.15 1.54
CA SER A 497 -20.42 10.65 2.87
C SER A 497 -21.92 10.90 2.95
N HIS A 498 -22.63 9.99 3.63
CA HIS A 498 -24.06 10.09 3.94
C HIS A 498 -24.27 10.01 5.45
N ASP A 499 -25.27 10.72 5.96
CA ASP A 499 -25.71 10.61 7.36
C ASP A 499 -26.53 9.33 7.58
N LEU A 500 -26.94 9.08 8.84
CA LEU A 500 -27.77 7.91 9.17
C LEU A 500 -29.19 7.98 8.58
N GLY A 501 -29.62 9.14 8.07
CA GLY A 501 -30.86 9.29 7.30
C GLY A 501 -30.68 9.05 5.80
N GLY A 502 -29.48 8.72 5.33
CA GLY A 502 -29.16 8.49 3.92
C GLY A 502 -29.00 9.77 3.09
N THR A 503 -28.82 10.93 3.73
CA THR A 503 -28.63 12.22 3.03
C THR A 503 -27.14 12.55 2.91
N ARG A 504 -26.70 13.06 1.75
CA ARG A 504 -25.30 13.51 1.57
C ARG A 504 -24.98 14.64 2.54
N PHE A 505 -23.90 14.48 3.28
CA PHE A 505 -23.46 15.48 4.26
C PHE A 505 -21.95 15.46 4.43
N ARG A 506 -21.41 16.46 5.12
CA ARG A 506 -20.01 16.46 5.53
C ARG A 506 -19.90 15.93 6.95
N ALA A 507 -19.36 14.71 7.09
CA ALA A 507 -19.18 14.06 8.38
C ALA A 507 -18.37 14.92 9.36
N PRO A 508 -18.69 14.87 10.67
CA PRO A 508 -17.92 15.56 11.70
C PRO A 508 -16.49 15.02 11.75
N VAL A 509 -15.54 15.89 12.10
CA VAL A 509 -14.12 15.53 12.21
C VAL A 509 -13.81 15.09 13.63
N HIS A 510 -13.30 13.88 13.77
CA HIS A 510 -12.81 13.37 15.06
C HIS A 510 -11.29 13.37 15.07
N ALA A 511 -10.68 14.40 15.69
CA ALA A 511 -9.24 14.67 15.65
C ALA A 511 -8.38 13.47 16.09
N ARG A 512 -8.85 12.65 17.05
CA ARG A 512 -8.18 11.41 17.49
C ARG A 512 -7.89 10.43 16.36
N HIS A 513 -8.68 10.49 15.28
CA HIS A 513 -8.60 9.57 14.13
C HIS A 513 -8.01 10.19 12.89
N VAL A 514 -7.61 11.46 12.95
CA VAL A 514 -7.00 12.18 11.84
C VAL A 514 -5.51 12.32 12.10
N ILE A 515 -4.69 11.94 11.13
CA ILE A 515 -3.23 12.13 11.20
C ILE A 515 -2.95 13.62 10.89
N PRO A 516 -2.31 14.38 11.81
CA PRO A 516 -1.94 15.77 11.56
C PRO A 516 -0.95 15.87 10.40
N ASP A 517 -1.06 16.93 9.59
CA ASP A 517 -0.09 17.22 8.52
C ASP A 517 0.99 18.19 9.05
N PRO A 518 2.28 17.78 9.12
CA PRO A 518 3.36 18.65 9.60
C PRO A 518 3.54 19.92 8.75
N ALA A 519 3.20 19.88 7.46
CA ALA A 519 3.21 21.04 6.59
C ALA A 519 2.09 22.03 6.95
N THR A 520 1.01 21.56 7.59
CA THR A 520 -0.05 22.42 8.16
C THR A 520 0.22 22.85 9.60
N GLU A 521 1.07 22.14 10.35
CA GLU A 521 1.52 22.58 11.68
C GLU A 521 2.46 23.79 11.59
N THR A 522 3.39 23.76 10.62
CA THR A 522 4.34 24.85 10.35
C THR A 522 3.71 26.01 9.58
N ALA A 523 2.80 25.72 8.65
CA ALA A 523 1.97 26.74 8.03
C ALA A 523 0.75 27.05 8.91
N ARG A 524 0.91 27.91 9.94
CA ARG A 524 -0.19 28.64 10.61
C ARG A 524 -0.99 29.57 9.66
N LYS A 525 -1.06 29.25 8.36
CA LYS A 525 -1.85 29.95 7.35
C LYS A 525 -3.21 29.24 7.21
N LYS A 526 -4.19 29.77 7.95
CA LYS A 526 -5.66 29.71 7.77
C LYS A 526 -6.30 28.34 7.49
N ASN A 527 -7.04 27.81 8.49
CA ASN A 527 -8.25 26.98 8.34
C ASN A 527 -8.27 25.88 7.26
N LYS A 528 -7.25 25.02 7.15
CA LYS A 528 -7.38 23.81 6.33
C LYS A 528 -8.03 22.68 7.14
N GLN A 529 -9.36 22.59 7.02
CA GLN A 529 -10.11 21.44 7.51
C GLN A 529 -9.68 20.15 6.77
N PRO A 530 -9.70 18.98 7.41
CA PRO A 530 -9.48 17.70 6.75
C PRO A 530 -10.38 17.51 5.52
N SER A 531 -9.91 16.70 4.56
CA SER A 531 -10.70 16.34 3.38
C SER A 531 -12.01 15.66 3.81
N ALA A 532 -13.08 15.82 3.02
CA ALA A 532 -14.38 15.18 3.32
C ALA A 532 -14.26 13.66 3.54
N TYR A 533 -13.36 13.01 2.80
CA TYR A 533 -13.07 11.59 2.97
C TYR A 533 -12.39 11.25 4.29
N ALA A 534 -11.39 12.05 4.68
CA ALA A 534 -10.73 11.89 5.98
C ALA A 534 -11.72 12.14 7.14
N SER A 535 -12.60 13.13 6.99
CA SER A 535 -13.70 13.38 7.94
C SER A 535 -14.62 12.16 8.06
N LEU A 536 -15.09 11.61 6.94
CA LEU A 536 -15.92 10.40 6.91
C LEU A 536 -15.24 9.22 7.60
N CYS A 537 -13.99 8.91 7.25
CA CYS A 537 -13.26 7.81 7.88
C CYS A 537 -13.09 8.03 9.39
N SER A 538 -12.84 9.27 9.83
CA SER A 538 -12.71 9.62 11.24
C SER A 538 -14.03 9.44 12.01
N TRP A 539 -15.17 9.73 11.36
CA TRP A 539 -16.49 9.53 11.93
C TRP A 539 -16.86 8.05 12.03
N ILE A 540 -16.57 7.23 11.01
CA ILE A 540 -16.77 5.77 11.10
C ILE A 540 -15.94 5.15 12.24
N CYS A 541 -14.70 5.61 12.43
CA CYS A 541 -13.88 5.20 13.58
C CYS A 541 -14.50 5.66 14.91
N HIS A 542 -15.09 6.87 14.96
CA HIS A 542 -15.79 7.33 16.14
C HIS A 542 -16.99 6.44 16.48
N LEU A 543 -17.88 6.17 15.51
CA LEU A 543 -19.04 5.30 15.69
C LEU A 543 -18.64 3.89 16.16
N ALA A 544 -17.54 3.35 15.63
CA ALA A 544 -17.01 2.06 16.04
C ALA A 544 -16.53 2.04 17.51
N GLU A 545 -15.92 3.11 18.00
CA GLU A 545 -15.53 3.19 19.41
C GLU A 545 -16.71 3.46 20.34
N GLU A 546 -17.67 4.31 19.94
CA GLU A 546 -18.90 4.54 20.73
C GLU A 546 -19.69 3.24 20.89
N THR A 547 -19.63 2.36 19.88
CA THR A 547 -20.23 1.02 19.91
C THR A 547 -19.31 -0.05 20.55
N GLY A 548 -18.19 0.36 21.18
CA GLY A 548 -17.37 -0.51 22.03
C GLY A 548 -16.33 -1.37 21.29
N TYR A 549 -16.02 -1.07 20.02
CA TYR A 549 -14.95 -1.76 19.29
C TYR A 549 -13.59 -1.08 19.49
N LYS A 550 -12.54 -1.90 19.59
CA LYS A 550 -11.17 -1.46 19.33
C LYS A 550 -11.03 -1.24 17.83
N VAL A 551 -10.86 0.01 17.43
CA VAL A 551 -10.75 0.38 16.02
C VAL A 551 -9.39 0.02 15.46
N GLU A 552 -9.42 -0.73 14.36
CA GLU A 552 -8.26 -1.00 13.51
C GLU A 552 -8.48 -0.32 12.15
N LYS A 553 -7.40 0.21 11.55
CA LYS A 553 -7.43 0.88 10.25
C LYS A 553 -6.39 0.27 9.32
N GLU A 554 -6.77 0.02 8.07
CA GLU A 554 -5.88 -0.43 7.02
C GLU A 554 -6.04 0.45 5.79
N HIS A 555 -4.93 0.83 5.16
CA HIS A 555 -4.96 1.39 3.80
C HIS A 555 -4.83 0.23 2.81
N LEU A 556 -5.94 -0.22 2.25
CA LEU A 556 -5.98 -1.32 1.30
C LEU A 556 -5.15 -1.02 0.05
N ARG A 557 -4.49 -2.06 -0.48
CA ARG A 557 -3.67 -2.01 -1.70
C ARG A 557 -4.52 -2.28 -2.95
N ILE A 558 -5.63 -1.57 -3.07
CA ILE A 558 -6.60 -1.64 -4.18
C ILE A 558 -6.44 -0.43 -5.11
N PRO A 559 -6.86 -0.52 -6.39
CA PRO A 559 -6.82 0.60 -7.35
C PRO A 559 -7.93 1.65 -7.09
N SER A 560 -8.05 2.12 -5.83
CA SER A 560 -9.05 3.10 -5.40
C SER A 560 -8.40 4.24 -4.61
N THR A 561 -8.91 5.46 -4.79
CA THR A 561 -8.57 6.61 -3.94
C THR A 561 -9.34 6.59 -2.62
N ARG A 562 -10.31 5.69 -2.49
CA ARG A 562 -11.13 5.43 -1.32
C ARG A 562 -10.72 4.07 -0.74
N ASN A 563 -9.53 3.99 -0.17
CA ASN A 563 -8.93 2.69 0.21
C ASN A 563 -8.74 2.48 1.72
N VAL A 564 -9.34 3.31 2.56
CA VAL A 564 -9.31 3.09 4.02
C VAL A 564 -10.37 2.06 4.38
N ALA A 565 -9.94 0.98 5.04
CA ALA A 565 -10.81 0.03 5.72
C ALA A 565 -10.79 0.31 7.23
N VAL A 566 -11.98 0.40 7.83
CA VAL A 566 -12.18 0.44 9.29
C VAL A 566 -12.66 -0.94 9.71
N VAL A 567 -11.91 -1.59 10.60
CA VAL A 567 -12.18 -2.96 11.06
C VAL A 567 -12.51 -2.92 12.56
N GLY A 568 -13.61 -3.56 12.93
CA GLY A 568 -13.99 -3.80 14.32
C GLY A 568 -14.16 -5.29 14.55
N ARG A 569 -13.12 -5.94 15.10
CA ARG A 569 -13.12 -7.40 15.40
C ARG A 569 -12.90 -7.73 16.88
N THR A 570 -12.49 -6.76 17.68
CA THR A 570 -12.25 -6.90 19.13
C THR A 570 -13.11 -5.91 19.90
N ARG A 571 -13.82 -6.36 20.94
CA ARG A 571 -14.59 -5.49 21.83
C ARG A 571 -13.77 -5.05 23.04
N VAL A 572 -13.90 -3.78 23.43
CA VAL A 572 -13.28 -3.23 24.63
C VAL A 572 -14.25 -3.38 25.80
N GLY A 573 -13.88 -4.14 26.82
CA GLY A 573 -14.61 -4.16 28.11
C GLY A 573 -15.69 -5.23 28.32
N GLN A 574 -15.85 -6.25 27.45
CA GLN A 574 -16.73 -7.38 27.75
C GLN A 574 -15.95 -8.61 28.21
N GLY A 575 -15.83 -8.76 29.54
CA GLY A 575 -15.67 -10.05 30.20
C GLY A 575 -17.04 -10.73 30.32
N VAL A 576 -17.06 -12.02 29.97
CA VAL A 576 -18.14 -13.02 30.09
C VAL A 576 -19.29 -12.65 31.03
N ARG A 577 -20.55 -12.78 30.56
CA ARG A 577 -21.67 -13.30 31.36
C ARG A 577 -22.80 -13.78 30.43
N GLY A 578 -23.16 -15.05 30.58
CA GLY A 578 -24.37 -15.60 29.98
C GLY A 578 -25.60 -15.09 30.72
N GLN A 579 -26.57 -14.55 29.98
CA GLN A 579 -27.95 -14.28 30.39
C GLN A 579 -28.79 -13.93 29.15
N ASP A 580 -30.05 -14.37 29.17
CA ASP A 580 -31.19 -14.13 28.26
C ASP A 580 -30.92 -13.27 26.99
N GLU A 581 -30.73 -13.93 25.83
CA GLU A 581 -30.36 -13.29 24.55
C GLU A 581 -31.35 -12.19 24.10
N LYS A 582 -32.64 -12.37 24.42
CA LYS A 582 -33.70 -11.42 24.07
C LYS A 582 -33.57 -10.11 24.86
N GLY A 583 -33.29 -10.20 26.16
CA GLY A 583 -33.08 -9.03 27.00
C GLY A 583 -31.82 -8.26 26.62
N GLU A 584 -30.78 -8.96 26.16
CA GLU A 584 -29.55 -8.32 25.68
C GLU A 584 -29.77 -7.57 24.35
N LEU A 585 -30.56 -8.13 23.43
CA LEU A 585 -30.88 -7.48 22.15
C LEU A 585 -31.69 -6.18 22.35
N GLU A 586 -32.70 -6.20 23.22
CA GLU A 586 -33.50 -5.02 23.54
C GLU A 586 -32.65 -3.91 24.19
N GLN A 587 -31.70 -4.28 25.05
CA GLN A 587 -30.74 -3.33 25.63
C GLN A 587 -29.83 -2.70 24.58
N ARG A 588 -29.29 -3.51 23.65
CA ARG A 588 -28.47 -3.01 22.54
C ARG A 588 -29.27 -2.09 21.63
N LEU A 589 -30.51 -2.44 21.30
CA LEU A 589 -31.42 -1.59 20.52
C LEU A 589 -31.65 -0.25 21.22
N SER A 590 -31.99 -0.25 22.51
CA SER A 590 -32.21 0.97 23.29
C SER A 590 -30.97 1.88 23.33
N PHE A 591 -29.79 1.29 23.48
CA PHE A 591 -28.53 2.02 23.40
C PHE A 591 -28.31 2.64 22.02
N LEU A 592 -28.50 1.86 20.95
CA LEU A 592 -28.32 2.32 19.57
C LEU A 592 -29.32 3.40 19.17
N THR A 593 -30.58 3.31 19.61
CA THR A 593 -31.59 4.37 19.42
C THR A 593 -31.07 5.71 19.96
N LYS A 594 -30.60 5.74 21.21
CA LYS A 594 -30.05 6.97 21.81
C LYS A 594 -28.81 7.48 21.08
N LEU A 595 -27.96 6.58 20.61
CA LEU A 595 -26.77 6.94 19.83
C LEU A 595 -27.16 7.58 18.49
N VAL A 596 -28.11 6.99 17.76
CA VAL A 596 -28.61 7.54 16.49
C VAL A 596 -29.19 8.93 16.69
N GLU A 597 -30.04 9.12 17.72
CA GLU A 597 -30.63 10.43 18.02
C GLU A 597 -29.55 11.48 18.34
N LYS A 598 -28.53 11.10 19.11
CA LYS A 598 -27.38 11.97 19.42
C LYS A 598 -26.62 12.37 18.14
N GLU A 599 -26.26 11.40 17.30
CA GLU A 599 -25.49 11.63 16.07
C GLU A 599 -26.28 12.43 15.02
N MET A 600 -27.61 12.33 15.04
CA MET A 600 -28.51 13.06 14.15
C MET A 600 -28.99 14.41 14.73
N GLY A 601 -28.29 14.94 15.74
CA GLY A 601 -28.56 16.28 16.28
C GLY A 601 -29.87 16.38 17.08
N GLY A 602 -30.33 15.28 17.66
CA GLY A 602 -31.54 15.19 18.48
C GLY A 602 -32.81 14.84 17.71
N LEU A 603 -32.72 14.52 16.42
CA LEU A 603 -33.85 13.97 15.66
C LEU A 603 -34.24 12.60 16.22
N SER A 604 -35.54 12.33 16.36
CA SER A 604 -36.02 11.04 16.84
C SER A 604 -35.77 9.94 15.81
N VAL A 605 -35.65 8.69 16.26
CA VAL A 605 -35.44 7.55 15.34
C VAL A 605 -36.57 7.38 14.32
N GLU A 606 -37.80 7.81 14.62
CA GLU A 606 -38.91 7.82 13.66
C GLU A 606 -38.70 8.86 12.56
N GLN A 607 -38.15 10.04 12.89
CA GLN A 607 -37.81 11.07 11.92
C GLN A 607 -36.66 10.61 11.02
N VAL A 608 -35.62 10.00 11.62
CA VAL A 608 -34.50 9.40 10.87
C VAL A 608 -35.01 8.27 9.98
N GLY A 609 -35.92 7.43 10.47
CA GLY A 609 -36.60 6.39 9.71
C GLY A 609 -37.36 6.94 8.50
N ALA A 610 -38.12 8.02 8.67
CA ALA A 610 -38.83 8.67 7.57
C ALA A 610 -37.86 9.24 6.51
N MET A 611 -36.72 9.81 6.93
CA MET A 611 -35.66 10.26 6.03
C MET A 611 -35.05 9.08 5.26
N TRP A 612 -34.76 7.99 5.97
CA TRP A 612 -34.20 6.77 5.40
C TRP A 612 -35.10 6.16 4.32
N MET A 613 -36.39 6.00 4.64
CA MET A 613 -37.37 5.46 3.68
C MET A 613 -37.50 6.34 2.44
N LYS A 614 -37.51 7.67 2.61
CA LYS A 614 -37.54 8.61 1.48
C LYS A 614 -36.29 8.49 0.59
N SER A 615 -35.13 8.23 1.18
CA SER A 615 -33.89 7.98 0.44
C SER A 615 -33.94 6.64 -0.31
N GLY A 616 -34.38 5.57 0.39
CA GLY A 616 -34.56 4.23 -0.17
C GLY A 616 -35.53 4.18 -1.35
N ASP A 617 -36.67 4.86 -1.25
CA ASP A 617 -37.63 5.02 -2.37
C ASP A 617 -37.00 5.69 -3.59
N GLY A 618 -35.99 6.53 -3.38
CA GLY A 618 -35.20 7.15 -4.44
C GLY A 618 -34.31 6.14 -5.18
N LEU A 619 -33.76 5.14 -4.46
CA LEU A 619 -32.91 4.09 -5.01
C LEU A 619 -33.72 3.08 -5.85
N LEU A 620 -34.98 2.85 -5.50
CA LEU A 620 -35.88 1.92 -6.19
C LEU A 620 -36.47 2.46 -7.50
N LYS A 621 -36.28 3.76 -7.82
CA LYS A 621 -36.82 4.36 -9.06
C LYS A 621 -35.97 3.97 -10.28
N PRO A 622 -36.58 3.42 -11.36
CA PRO A 622 -35.86 3.15 -12.60
C PRO A 622 -35.30 4.44 -13.20
N GLY A 623 -34.03 4.43 -13.61
CA GLY A 623 -33.40 5.53 -14.37
C GLY A 623 -32.53 6.52 -13.58
N LYS A 624 -32.49 6.46 -12.24
CA LYS A 624 -31.43 7.13 -11.48
C LYS A 624 -30.27 6.15 -11.26
N GLY A 625 -29.35 6.13 -12.22
CA GLY A 625 -28.07 5.44 -12.07
C GLY A 625 -27.32 6.00 -10.86
N GLY A 626 -27.22 5.19 -9.81
CA GLY A 626 -26.19 5.35 -8.81
C GLY A 626 -24.93 4.73 -9.39
N HIS A 627 -23.98 5.61 -9.72
CA HIS A 627 -22.61 5.44 -10.24
C HIS A 627 -22.29 4.29 -11.19
#